data_AF-A0A7S2AY16-F1
#
_entry.id   AF-A0A7S2AY16-F1
#
_cell.length_a   1.000
_cell.length_b   1.000
_cell.length_c   1.000
_cell.angle_alpha   90.00
_cell.angle_beta   90.00
_cell.angle_gamma   90.00
#
_symmetry.space_group_name_H-M   'P 1'
#
loop_
_entity.id
_entity.type
_entity.pdbx_description
1 polymer ?
#
loop_
_entity_poly.entity_id
_entity_poly.type
_entity_poly.pdbx_seq_one_letter_code
_entity_poly.pdbx_strand_id
1 'polypeptide(L)'
;FKLALDATIFYPAGGGQPCDTGTIATKEGGRLQVRDVKKVGEVVWHEVEGDGAAGVPRANDEVQLQVDETTRMLHARLHSAGHLLDVAMIRAGFPHDVLVPTKGLHTPSQAYVEYKGKITPDEAS
;
A
#
# COMPACT_ATOMS: atom_id res chain seq x y z
N PHE A 1 15.52 9.67 7.78
CA PHE A 1 14.78 10.16 8.97
C PHE A 1 13.29 10.08 8.69
N LYS A 2 12.41 10.51 9.61
CA LYS A 2 10.96 10.41 9.42
C LYS A 2 10.31 11.80 9.37
N LEU A 3 9.31 11.95 8.50
CA LEU A 3 8.52 13.15 8.34
C LEU A 3 7.03 12.85 8.54
N ALA A 4 6.35 13.72 9.26
CA ALA A 4 4.89 13.80 9.27
C ALA A 4 4.48 15.05 8.49
N LEU A 5 3.46 14.91 7.67
CA LEU A 5 2.86 16.02 6.92
C LEU A 5 1.44 16.25 7.44
N ASP A 6 0.95 17.46 7.30
CA ASP A 6 -0.44 17.82 7.59
C ASP A 6 -1.42 17.13 6.62
N ALA A 7 -1.01 16.92 5.38
CA ALA A 7 -1.69 16.11 4.38
C ALA A 7 -0.69 15.36 3.48
N THR A 8 -1.09 14.20 2.95
CA THR A 8 -0.24 13.43 2.03
C THR A 8 -1.05 12.69 0.98
N ILE A 9 -0.49 12.61 -0.24
CA ILE A 9 -1.02 11.79 -1.33
C ILE A 9 -0.46 10.35 -1.30
N PHE A 10 0.56 10.09 -0.48
CA PHE A 10 1.15 8.77 -0.32
C PHE A 10 0.19 7.84 0.41
N TYR A 11 -0.01 6.65 -0.14
CA TYR A 11 -0.79 5.60 0.50
C TYR A 11 0.08 4.90 1.56
N PRO A 12 -0.33 4.90 2.85
CA PRO A 12 0.32 4.08 3.86
C PRO A 12 -0.01 2.62 3.64
N ALA A 13 0.92 1.71 3.91
CA ALA A 13 0.65 0.27 3.78
C ALA A 13 -0.58 -0.16 4.61
N GLY A 14 -1.45 -0.98 4.01
CA GLY A 14 -2.71 -1.39 4.63
C GLY A 14 -3.49 -2.40 3.80
N GLY A 15 -4.29 -3.25 4.45
CA GLY A 15 -5.18 -4.20 3.76
C GLY A 15 -4.45 -5.14 2.77
N GLY A 16 -3.19 -5.47 3.04
CA GLY A 16 -2.36 -6.29 2.14
C GLY A 16 -1.72 -5.54 0.97
N GLN A 17 -2.10 -4.28 0.74
CA GLN A 17 -1.47 -3.43 -0.27
C GLN A 17 -0.20 -2.78 0.29
N PRO A 18 0.94 -2.84 -0.43
CA PRO A 18 2.16 -2.15 -0.01
C PRO A 18 1.97 -0.63 0.03
N CYS A 19 2.83 0.05 0.80
CA CYS A 19 2.87 1.51 0.79
C CYS A 19 3.35 2.04 -0.56
N ASP A 20 3.16 3.34 -0.72
CA ASP A 20 3.77 4.07 -1.82
C ASP A 20 5.25 4.37 -1.61
N THR A 21 5.93 4.55 -2.73
CA THR A 21 7.26 5.13 -2.84
C THR A 21 7.18 6.37 -3.73
N GLY A 22 8.21 7.21 -3.69
CA GLY A 22 8.21 8.48 -4.43
C GLY A 22 9.17 9.49 -3.81
N THR A 23 8.96 10.77 -4.06
CA THR A 23 9.83 11.84 -3.56
C THR A 23 9.06 12.97 -2.88
N ILE A 24 9.71 13.57 -1.89
CA ILE A 24 9.31 14.84 -1.24
C ILE A 24 10.38 15.86 -1.59
N ALA A 25 10.01 16.97 -2.21
CA ALA A 25 10.92 18.04 -2.59
C ALA A 25 10.63 19.33 -1.80
N THR A 26 11.68 20.03 -1.37
CA THR A 26 11.58 21.35 -0.74
C THR A 26 11.77 22.45 -1.79
N LYS A 27 11.26 23.66 -1.52
CA LYS A 27 11.48 24.84 -2.38
C LYS A 27 12.95 25.20 -2.55
N GLU A 28 13.79 24.82 -1.59
CA GLU A 28 15.23 25.07 -1.56
C GLU A 28 16.03 24.06 -2.38
N GLY A 29 15.35 23.14 -3.08
CA GLY A 29 15.96 22.15 -3.96
C GLY A 29 16.35 20.84 -3.28
N GLY A 30 16.04 20.65 -2.00
CA GLY A 30 16.24 19.39 -1.31
C GLY A 30 15.28 18.32 -1.85
N ARG A 31 15.79 17.11 -2.09
CA ARG A 31 15.00 16.00 -2.61
C ARG A 31 15.16 14.77 -1.74
N LEU A 32 14.04 14.31 -1.19
CA LEU A 32 14.00 13.18 -0.29
C LEU A 32 13.26 12.02 -0.94
N GLN A 33 13.90 10.86 -1.01
CA GLN A 33 13.29 9.62 -1.46
C GLN A 33 12.48 9.01 -0.32
N VAL A 34 11.18 8.82 -0.55
CA VAL A 34 10.29 8.07 0.35
C VAL A 34 10.51 6.58 0.13
N ARG A 35 10.82 5.86 1.21
CA ARG A 35 11.07 4.42 1.22
C ARG A 35 9.96 3.62 1.86
N ASP A 36 9.28 4.21 2.84
CA ASP A 36 8.21 3.57 3.58
C ASP A 36 7.19 4.61 4.06
N VAL A 37 5.91 4.22 4.12
CA VAL A 37 4.82 5.08 4.57
C VAL A 37 3.89 4.29 5.46
N LYS A 38 3.71 4.75 6.71
CA LYS A 38 2.92 4.06 7.73
C LYS A 38 1.98 5.01 8.45
N LYS A 39 0.74 4.60 8.65
CA LYS A 39 -0.21 5.29 9.53
C LYS A 39 -0.05 4.78 10.96
N VAL A 40 0.20 5.68 11.92
CA VAL A 40 0.28 5.38 13.36
C VAL A 40 -0.67 6.32 14.10
N GLY A 41 -1.75 5.77 14.67
CA GLY A 41 -2.89 6.60 15.10
C GLY A 41 -3.48 7.34 13.90
N GLU A 42 -3.66 8.65 14.01
CA GLU A 42 -4.13 9.49 12.91
C GLU A 42 -3.00 10.09 12.03
N VAL A 43 -1.73 9.87 12.39
CA VAL A 43 -0.60 10.49 11.70
C VAL A 43 -0.01 9.54 10.66
N VAL A 44 0.26 10.06 9.46
CA VAL A 44 1.00 9.33 8.41
C VAL A 44 2.46 9.73 8.44
N TRP A 45 3.32 8.75 8.74
CA TRP A 45 4.77 8.90 8.79
C TRP A 45 5.41 8.42 7.49
N HIS A 46 6.34 9.22 6.97
CA HIS A 46 7.13 8.94 5.79
C HIS A 46 8.57 8.70 6.22
N GLU A 47 9.10 7.51 5.96
CA GLU A 47 10.52 7.23 6.10
C GLU A 47 11.24 7.66 4.83
N VAL A 48 12.21 8.56 5.01
CA VAL A 48 12.86 9.26 3.90
C VAL A 48 14.38 9.20 3.98
N GLU A 49 14.99 9.15 2.80
CA GLU A 49 16.44 9.23 2.56
C GLU A 49 16.74 10.45 1.69
N GLY A 50 17.72 11.26 2.07
CA GLY A 50 18.13 12.46 1.32
C GLY A 50 19.59 12.38 0.87
N ASP A 51 19.95 13.20 -0.10
CA ASP A 51 21.27 13.32 -0.72
C ASP A 51 22.26 14.25 0.03
N GLY A 52 21.83 14.87 1.13
CA GLY A 52 22.71 15.68 1.98
C GLY A 52 21.95 16.49 3.05
N ALA A 53 22.67 17.33 3.78
CA ALA A 53 22.09 18.22 4.80
C ALA A 53 21.37 19.45 4.20
N ALA A 54 21.65 19.77 2.94
CA ALA A 54 21.00 20.88 2.24
C ALA A 54 19.55 20.48 1.88
N GLY A 55 18.58 21.31 2.27
CA GLY A 55 17.18 21.13 1.89
C GLY A 55 16.42 20.04 2.66
N VAL A 56 16.87 19.67 3.86
CA VAL A 56 16.03 18.95 4.83
C VAL A 56 14.90 19.89 5.30
N PRO A 57 13.62 19.55 5.08
CA PRO A 57 12.51 20.41 5.47
C PRO A 57 12.45 20.58 7.00
N ARG A 58 12.10 21.79 7.41
CA ARG A 58 11.81 22.15 8.80
C ARG A 58 10.30 22.04 9.05
N ALA A 59 9.93 22.11 10.33
CA ALA A 59 8.53 22.16 10.70
C ALA A 59 7.86 23.37 10.04
N ASN A 60 6.70 23.12 9.41
CA ASN A 60 5.89 24.08 8.65
C ASN A 60 6.46 24.53 7.29
N ASP A 61 7.53 23.91 6.80
CA ASP A 61 7.95 24.15 5.41
C ASP A 61 6.96 23.51 4.44
N GLU A 62 6.65 24.23 3.35
CA GLU A 62 5.91 23.67 2.23
C GLU A 62 6.79 22.71 1.43
N VAL A 63 6.22 21.55 1.09
CA VAL A 63 6.87 20.52 0.29
C VAL A 63 6.01 20.10 -0.88
N GLN A 64 6.65 19.64 -1.94
CA GLN A 64 6.00 19.03 -3.09
C GLN A 64 6.12 17.51 -3.02
N LEU A 65 4.99 16.82 -3.17
CA LEU A 65 4.89 15.36 -3.12
C LEU A 65 4.76 14.80 -4.53
N GLN A 66 5.51 13.75 -4.82
CA GLN A 66 5.38 12.98 -6.06
C GLN A 66 5.45 11.49 -5.74
N VAL A 67 4.40 10.75 -6.04
CA VAL A 67 4.39 9.29 -5.93
C VAL A 67 4.96 8.65 -7.19
N ASP A 68 5.53 7.45 -7.07
CA ASP A 68 5.80 6.61 -8.22
C ASP A 68 4.48 6.07 -8.77
N GLU A 69 3.99 6.73 -9.83
CA GLU A 69 2.71 6.42 -10.46
C GLU A 69 2.64 4.98 -10.98
N THR A 70 3.74 4.45 -11.52
CA THR A 70 3.77 3.09 -12.08
C THR A 70 3.59 2.08 -10.96
N THR A 71 4.34 2.25 -9.86
CA THR A 71 4.24 1.41 -8.67
C THR A 71 2.85 1.52 -8.03
N ARG A 72 2.32 2.74 -7.86
CA ARG A 72 0.97 2.97 -7.29
C ARG A 72 -0.11 2.29 -8.13
N MET A 73 -0.07 2.41 -9.46
CA MET A 73 -1.05 1.77 -10.34
C MET A 73 -0.98 0.25 -10.30
N LEU A 74 0.23 -0.32 -10.24
CA LEU A 74 0.40 -1.77 -10.09
C LEU A 74 -0.22 -2.27 -8.77
N HIS A 75 0.09 -1.61 -7.65
CA HIS A 75 -0.46 -1.98 -6.35
C HIS A 75 -1.99 -1.86 -6.31
N ALA A 76 -2.57 -0.78 -6.84
CA ALA A 76 -4.02 -0.61 -6.91
C ALA A 76 -4.71 -1.70 -7.74
N ARG A 77 -4.09 -2.09 -8.87
CA ARG A 77 -4.59 -3.19 -9.71
C ARG A 77 -4.55 -4.54 -8.98
N LEU A 78 -3.46 -4.85 -8.29
CA LEU A 78 -3.32 -6.10 -7.54
C LEU A 78 -4.31 -6.18 -6.37
N HIS A 79 -4.53 -5.07 -5.67
CA HIS A 79 -5.54 -5.00 -4.62
C HIS A 79 -6.95 -5.22 -5.17
N SER A 80 -7.29 -4.53 -6.26
CA SER A 80 -8.58 -4.71 -6.95
C SER A 80 -8.77 -6.14 -7.46
N ALA A 81 -7.70 -6.76 -7.98
CA ALA A 81 -7.72 -8.15 -8.42
C ALA A 81 -7.96 -9.12 -7.24
N GLY A 82 -7.47 -8.81 -6.04
CA GLY A 82 -7.78 -9.56 -4.82
C GLY A 82 -9.29 -9.57 -4.52
N HIS A 83 -9.94 -8.41 -4.58
CA HIS A 83 -11.40 -8.32 -4.41
C HIS A 83 -12.16 -9.05 -5.51
N LEU A 84 -11.67 -8.95 -6.76
CA LEU A 84 -12.27 -9.68 -7.88
C LEU A 84 -12.17 -11.20 -7.69
N LEU A 85 -11.04 -11.69 -7.18
CA LEU A 85 -10.84 -13.11 -6.86
C LEU A 85 -11.82 -13.56 -5.77
N ASP A 86 -12.02 -12.76 -4.72
CA ASP A 86 -13.00 -13.06 -3.66
C ASP A 86 -14.43 -13.17 -4.22
N VAL A 87 -14.84 -12.23 -5.07
CA VAL A 87 -16.13 -12.31 -5.77
C VAL A 87 -16.21 -13.56 -6.66
N ALA A 88 -15.11 -13.93 -7.33
CA ALA A 88 -15.07 -15.13 -8.17
C ALA A 88 -15.25 -16.41 -7.34
N MET A 89 -14.63 -16.51 -6.16
CA MET A 89 -14.78 -17.64 -5.25
C MET A 89 -16.24 -17.80 -4.79
N ILE A 90 -16.90 -16.70 -4.42
CA ILE A 90 -18.33 -16.71 -4.07
C ILE A 90 -19.16 -17.25 -5.25
N ARG A 91 -18.89 -16.77 -6.47
CA ARG A 91 -19.61 -17.19 -7.68
C ARG A 91 -19.32 -18.63 -8.09
N ALA A 92 -18.17 -19.17 -7.70
CA ALA A 92 -17.79 -20.57 -7.94
C ALA A 92 -18.46 -21.55 -6.96
N GLY A 93 -19.30 -21.07 -6.03
CA GLY A 93 -19.97 -21.93 -5.05
C GLY A 93 -19.26 -22.01 -3.71
N PHE A 94 -18.30 -21.11 -3.45
CA PHE A 94 -17.62 -21.00 -2.16
C PHE A 94 -17.96 -19.67 -1.46
N PRO A 95 -19.22 -19.48 -1.03
CA PRO A 95 -19.63 -18.31 -0.25
C PRO A 95 -18.89 -18.24 1.10
N HIS A 96 -18.96 -17.06 1.74
CA HIS A 96 -18.18 -16.79 2.96
C HIS A 96 -18.59 -17.60 4.20
N ASP A 97 -19.71 -18.31 4.19
CA ASP A 97 -20.07 -19.32 5.19
C ASP A 97 -19.38 -20.68 4.96
N VAL A 98 -18.87 -20.93 3.76
CA VAL A 98 -18.03 -22.10 3.41
C VAL A 98 -16.54 -21.76 3.50
N LEU A 99 -16.11 -20.68 2.86
CA LEU A 99 -14.73 -20.19 2.85
C LEU A 99 -14.67 -18.76 3.39
N VAL A 100 -14.21 -18.62 4.63
CA VAL A 100 -14.05 -17.30 5.27
C VAL A 100 -12.71 -16.69 4.83
N PRO A 101 -12.68 -15.52 4.17
CA PRO A 101 -11.41 -14.85 3.86
C PRO A 101 -10.71 -14.41 5.15
N THR A 102 -9.43 -14.72 5.28
CA THR A 102 -8.64 -14.43 6.50
C THR A 102 -7.56 -13.39 6.26
N LYS A 103 -6.90 -13.44 5.10
CA LYS A 103 -5.76 -12.57 4.80
C LYS A 103 -5.66 -12.29 3.30
N GLY A 104 -5.34 -11.06 2.95
CA GLY A 104 -4.92 -10.68 1.61
C GLY A 104 -3.49 -10.17 1.62
N LEU A 105 -2.73 -10.51 0.59
CA LEU A 105 -1.48 -9.84 0.25
C LEU A 105 -1.54 -9.47 -1.22
N HIS A 106 -1.20 -8.23 -1.56
CA HIS A 106 -1.37 -7.68 -2.90
C HIS A 106 -0.06 -7.09 -3.42
N THR A 107 1.05 -7.80 -3.18
CA THR A 107 2.38 -7.42 -3.67
C THR A 107 2.62 -8.05 -5.04
N PRO A 108 3.46 -7.45 -5.90
CA PRO A 108 3.73 -7.99 -7.24
C PRO A 108 4.27 -9.43 -7.26
N SER A 109 5.04 -9.83 -6.25
CA SER A 109 5.69 -11.15 -6.19
C SER A 109 4.93 -12.21 -5.40
N GLN A 110 3.96 -11.82 -4.56
CA GLN A 110 3.31 -12.72 -3.60
C GLN A 110 1.81 -12.41 -3.44
N ALA A 111 1.12 -12.01 -4.51
CA ALA A 111 -0.30 -11.71 -4.43
C ALA A 111 -1.14 -12.97 -4.16
N TYR A 112 -1.95 -12.97 -3.09
CA TYR A 112 -2.90 -14.03 -2.76
C TYR A 112 -4.08 -13.52 -1.93
N VAL A 113 -5.15 -14.32 -1.88
CA VAL A 113 -6.19 -14.25 -0.87
C VAL A 113 -6.26 -15.61 -0.17
N GLU A 114 -6.17 -15.60 1.16
CA GLU A 114 -6.21 -16.77 2.02
C GLU A 114 -7.63 -16.93 2.56
N TYR A 115 -8.11 -18.18 2.55
CA TYR A 115 -9.41 -18.55 3.08
C TYR A 115 -9.26 -19.66 4.11
N LYS A 116 -10.14 -19.63 5.11
CA LYS A 116 -10.32 -20.68 6.10
C LYS A 116 -11.66 -21.38 5.85
N GLY A 117 -11.60 -22.69 5.61
CA GLY A 117 -12.78 -23.52 5.40
C GLY A 117 -12.39 -24.90 4.87
N LYS A 118 -13.34 -25.63 4.30
CA LYS A 118 -13.11 -26.93 3.68
C LYS A 118 -13.73 -26.94 2.29
N ILE A 119 -12.96 -27.40 1.31
CA ILE A 119 -13.44 -27.75 -0.02
C ILE A 119 -13.38 -29.26 -0.10
N THR A 120 -14.49 -29.93 -0.41
CA THR A 120 -14.46 -31.38 -0.63
C THR A 120 -13.96 -31.70 -2.04
N PRO A 121 -13.31 -32.85 -2.28
CA PRO A 121 -12.71 -33.17 -3.59
C PRO A 121 -13.71 -33.12 -4.76
N ASP A 122 -14.98 -33.41 -4.53
CA ASP A 122 -16.03 -33.40 -5.55
C ASP A 122 -16.43 -31.97 -5.98
N GLU A 123 -16.13 -30.95 -5.17
CA GLU A 123 -16.45 -29.54 -5.43
C GLU A 123 -15.31 -28.80 -6.15
N ALA A 124 -14.15 -29.43 -6.34
CA ALA A 124 -12.97 -28.82 -6.95
C ALA A 124 -12.84 -29.03 -8.48
N SER A 125 -13.89 -29.57 -9.13
CA SER A 125 -13.90 -30.01 -10.53
C SER A 125 -14.49 -28.98 -11.50
#